data_AF-A0A6H1R790-F1
#
_entry.id   AF-A0A6H1R790-F1
#
_cell.length_a   1.000
_cell.length_b   1.000
_cell.length_c   1.000
_cell.angle_alpha   90.00
_cell.angle_beta   90.00
_cell.angle_gamma   90.00
#
_symmetry.space_group_name_H-M   'P 1'
#
loop_
_entity.id
_entity.type
_entity.pdbx_description
1 polymer ?
#
loop_
_entity_poly.entity_id
_entity_poly.type
_entity_poly.pdbx_seq_one_letter_code
_entity_poly.pdbx_strand_id
1 'polypeptide(L)' 'MLPGSAKIGRWQPVSGGRHAFDSAARSAEPGLVVKALCGVEVSTDELQRIASEIAWIRETTCIACWQVLASRQ' A
#
# COMPACT_ATOMS: atom_id res chain seq x y z
N MET A 1 24.11 -6.83 -8.82
CA MET A 1 22.71 -6.52 -9.18
C MET A 1 21.84 -6.83 -7.98
N LEU A 2 21.50 -5.82 -7.19
CA LEU A 2 20.40 -5.97 -6.23
C LEU A 2 19.11 -6.00 -7.06
N PRO A 3 18.24 -7.01 -6.93
CA PRO A 3 17.01 -7.06 -7.70
C PRO A 3 16.16 -5.86 -7.29
N GLY A 4 15.98 -4.93 -8.22
CA GLY A 4 15.05 -3.80 -8.19
C GLY A 4 15.08 -2.98 -6.90
N SER A 5 15.58 -1.75 -6.97
CA SER A 5 15.26 -0.72 -5.98
C SER A 5 13.74 -0.62 -5.83
N ALA A 6 13.17 -1.38 -4.88
CA ALA A 6 11.77 -1.30 -4.52
C ALA A 6 11.55 0.12 -4.06
N LYS A 7 10.97 0.94 -4.96
CA LYS A 7 10.68 2.34 -4.67
C LYS A 7 9.84 2.36 -3.40
N ILE A 8 10.13 3.34 -2.52
CA ILE A 8 9.44 3.58 -1.25
C ILE A 8 7.93 3.31 -1.44
N GLY A 9 7.38 2.46 -0.55
CA GLY A 9 5.99 2.06 -0.64
C GLY A 9 5.06 3.27 -0.63
N ARG A 10 4.15 3.36 -1.61
CA ARG A 10 3.13 4.43 -1.64
C ARG A 10 2.02 4.05 -0.68
N TRP A 11 1.66 4.96 0.21
CA TRP A 11 0.52 4.79 1.12
C TRP A 11 -0.81 4.92 0.38
N GLN A 12 -1.85 4.21 0.83
CA GLN A 12 -3.24 4.33 0.33
C GLN A 12 -4.24 4.02 1.47
N PRO A 13 -5.29 4.84 1.66
CA PRO A 13 -6.45 4.47 2.45
C PRO A 13 -7.24 3.36 1.76
N VAL A 14 -7.34 2.23 2.42
CA VAL A 14 -8.09 1.04 2.02
C VAL A 14 -8.93 0.60 3.22
N SER A 15 -9.77 -0.41 3.03
CA SER A 15 -10.54 -1.01 4.11
C SER A 15 -9.59 -1.49 5.20
N GLY A 16 -9.82 -1.03 6.44
CA GLY A 16 -8.98 -1.37 7.58
C GLY A 16 -7.81 -0.41 7.85
N GLY A 17 -7.65 0.66 7.05
CA GLY A 17 -6.77 1.78 7.36
C GLY A 17 -5.91 2.24 6.19
N ARG A 18 -4.86 3.00 6.49
CA ARG A 18 -3.87 3.44 5.50
C ARG A 18 -2.67 2.52 5.49
N HIS A 19 -2.46 1.82 4.38
CA HIS A 19 -1.41 0.83 4.20
C HIS A 19 -0.40 1.25 3.14
N ALA A 20 0.83 0.73 3.24
CA ALA A 20 1.87 0.96 2.23
C ALA A 20 1.91 -0.21 1.24
N PHE A 21 2.13 0.11 -0.03
CA PHE A 21 2.21 -0.87 -1.12
C PHE A 21 3.44 -0.60 -1.98
N ASP A 22 4.09 -1.65 -2.47
CA ASP A 22 5.16 -1.51 -3.47
C ASP A 22 4.59 -0.90 -4.77
N SER A 23 5.44 -0.23 -5.55
CA SER A 23 5.00 0.43 -6.78
C SER A 23 4.37 -0.54 -7.79
N ALA A 24 4.83 -1.79 -7.83
CA ALA A 24 4.30 -2.82 -8.71
C ALA A 24 2.83 -3.17 -8.39
N ALA A 25 2.44 -3.17 -7.11
CA ALA A 25 1.08 -3.46 -6.70
C ALA A 25 0.08 -2.40 -7.20
N ARG A 26 0.49 -1.13 -7.27
CA ARG A 26 -0.35 -0.05 -7.82
C ARG A 26 -0.51 -0.10 -9.33
N SER A 27 0.45 -0.68 -10.04
CA SER A 27 0.42 -0.86 -11.49
C SER A 27 -0.12 -2.23 -11.92
N ALA A 28 -0.60 -3.04 -10.99
CA ALA A 28 -1.20 -4.33 -11.29
C ALA A 28 -2.52 -4.16 -12.06
N GLU A 29 -2.86 -5.17 -12.85
CA GLU A 29 -4.09 -5.17 -13.64
C GLU A 29 -5.35 -5.06 -12.73
N PRO A 30 -6.42 -4.39 -13.19
CA PRO A 30 -7.71 -4.36 -12.50
C PRO A 30 -8.27 -5.77 -12.21
N GLY A 31 -9.04 -5.90 -11.13
CA GLY A 31 -9.62 -7.18 -10.71
C GLY A 31 -8.66 -8.21 -10.09
N LEU A 32 -7.40 -7.86 -9.84
CA LEU A 32 -6.45 -8.70 -9.11
C LEU A 32 -6.48 -8.41 -7.60
N VAL A 33 -5.85 -9.29 -6.82
CA VAL A 33 -5.57 -9.06 -5.40
C VAL A 33 -4.08 -8.82 -5.24
N VAL A 34 -3.73 -7.76 -4.50
CA VAL A 34 -2.36 -7.39 -4.17
C VAL A 34 -2.18 -7.29 -2.66
N LYS A 35 -0.93 -7.28 -2.20
CA LYS A 35 -0.60 -7.24 -0.78
C LYS A 35 0.00 -5.90 -0.40
N ALA A 36 -0.48 -5.34 0.70
CA ALA A 36 0.22 -4.31 1.45
C ALA A 36 1.53 -4.88 2.00
N LEU A 37 2.47 -4.02 2.38
CA LEU A 37 3.72 -4.42 3.01
C LEU A 37 3.54 -5.24 4.29
N CYS A 38 2.45 -5.00 5.03
CA CYS A 38 2.07 -5.78 6.22
C CYS A 38 1.34 -7.09 5.90
N GLY A 39 1.15 -7.44 4.62
CA GLY A 39 0.50 -8.66 4.17
C GLY A 39 -1.02 -8.60 3.98
N VAL A 40 -1.67 -7.47 4.33
CA VAL A 40 -3.11 -7.28 4.08
C VAL A 40 -3.40 -7.37 2.59
N GLU A 41 -4.35 -8.21 2.22
CA GLU A 41 -4.81 -8.40 0.85
C GLU A 41 -5.87 -7.35 0.50
N VAL A 42 -5.70 -6.70 -0.65
CA VAL A 42 -6.55 -5.62 -1.14
C VAL A 42 -6.77 -5.83 -2.63
N SER A 43 -8.00 -5.61 -3.11
CA SER A 43 -8.27 -5.62 -4.56
C SER A 43 -7.56 -4.48 -5.27
N THR A 44 -7.14 -4.67 -6.51
CA THR A 44 -6.54 -3.59 -7.30
C THR A 44 -7.52 -2.45 -7.53
N ASP A 45 -8.81 -2.75 -7.67
CA ASP A 45 -9.89 -1.74 -7.77
C ASP A 45 -9.91 -0.82 -6.54
N GLU A 46 -9.80 -1.39 -5.34
CA GLU A 46 -9.74 -0.63 -4.10
C GLU A 46 -8.43 0.15 -3.93
N LEU A 47 -7.30 -0.46 -4.27
CA LEU A 47 -5.99 0.20 -4.20
C LEU A 47 -5.88 1.38 -5.18
N GLN A 48 -6.48 1.25 -6.36
CA GLN A 48 -6.38 2.23 -7.45
C GLN A 48 -7.49 3.29 -7.42
N ARG A 49 -8.53 3.12 -6.59
CA ARG A 49 -9.58 4.13 -6.44
C ARG A 49 -9.00 5.47 -5.97
N ILE A 50 -9.67 6.55 -6.37
CA ILE A 50 -9.42 7.87 -5.80
C ILE A 50 -9.98 7.87 -4.38
N ALA A 51 -9.10 7.81 -3.39
CA ALA A 51 -9.49 7.98 -1.99
C ALA A 51 -9.87 9.44 -1.73
N SER A 52 -10.94 9.66 -0.97
CA SER A 52 -11.34 11.02 -0.56
C SER A 52 -10.31 11.64 0.38
N GLU A 53 -10.17 12.97 0.35
CA GLU A 53 -9.27 13.72 1.25
C GLU A 53 -9.52 13.37 2.73
N ILE A 54 -10.79 13.24 3.11
CA ILE A 54 -11.15 12.90 4.50
C ILE A 54 -10.66 11.51 4.92
N ALA A 55 -10.56 10.55 4.00
CA ALA A 55 -10.03 9.22 4.31
C ALA A 55 -8.53 9.28 4.62
N TRP A 56 -7.78 10.17 3.97
CA TRP A 56 -6.37 10.40 4.32
C TRP A 56 -6.19 11.00 5.71
N ILE A 57 -7.20 11.68 6.26
CA ILE A 57 -7.14 12.26 7.60
C ILE A 57 -7.61 11.24 8.65
N ARG A 58 -8.72 10.54 8.36
CA ARG A 58 -9.41 9.69 9.35
C ARG A 58 -8.81 8.29 9.49
N GLU A 59 -8.32 7.71 8.40
CA GLU A 59 -7.84 6.33 8.42
C GLU A 59 -6.50 6.25 9.16
N THR A 60 -6.45 5.35 10.15
CA THR A 60 -5.23 5.12 10.94
C THR A 60 -4.13 4.58 10.04
N THR A 61 -2.88 5.00 10.28
CA THR A 61 -1.75 4.49 9.50
C THR A 61 -1.26 3.18 10.08
N CYS A 62 -1.13 2.16 9.23
CA CYS A 62 -0.68 0.84 9.64
C CYS A 62 0.76 0.87 10.14
N ILE A 63 0.96 0.60 11.44
CA ILE A 63 2.30 0.62 12.06
C ILE A 63 3.19 -0.52 11.57
N ALA A 64 2.63 -1.67 11.20
CA ALA A 64 3.38 -2.79 10.63
C ALA A 64 3.99 -2.43 9.27
N CYS A 65 3.24 -1.69 8.42
CA CYS A 65 3.79 -1.17 7.16
C CYS A 65 4.96 -0.21 7.41
N TRP A 66 4.86 0.63 8.44
CA TRP A 66 5.95 1.51 8.86
C TRP A 66 7.19 0.74 9.30
N GLN A 67 7.02 -0.31 10.11
CA GLN A 67 8.13 -1.14 10.57
C GLN A 67 8.87 -1.82 9.41
N VAL A 68 8.13 -2.34 8.42
CA VAL A 68 8.72 -2.94 7.21
C VAL A 68 9.49 -1.90 6.39
N LEU A 69 8.97 -0.67 6.26
CA LEU A 69 9.71 0.40 5.58
C LEU A 69 10.95 0.83 6.37
N ALA A 70 10.84 0.92 7.70
CA ALA A 70 11.96 1.27 8.57
C ALA A 70 13.09 0.25 8.49
N SER A 71 12.79 -1.05 8.35
CA SER A 71 13.81 -2.10 8.20
C SER A 71 14.44 -2.19 6.81
N ARG A 72 13.92 -1.45 5.81
CA ARG A 72 14.45 -1.41 4.43
C ARG A 72 15.40 -0.22 4.20
N GLN A 73 15.60 0.64 5.21
CA GLN A 73 16.58 1.72 5.22
C GLN A 73 17.89 1.23 5.82
#